data_AF-A0A6J0BGA8-F1
#
_entry.id   AF-A0A6J0BGA8-F1
#
_cell.length_a   1.000
_cell.length_b   1.000
_cell.length_c   1.000
_cell.angle_alpha   90.00
_cell.angle_beta   90.00
_cell.angle_gamma   90.00
#
_symmetry.space_group_name_H-M   'P 1'
#
loop_
_entity.id
_entity.type
_entity.pdbx_description
1 polymer ?
#
loop_
_entity_poly.entity_id
_entity_poly.type
_entity_poly.pdbx_seq_one_letter_code
_entity_poly.pdbx_strand_id
1 'polypeptide(L)'
;NPAGSHVLETDASSGCVTNRCCEWVFFSGMTGKDGKAEAKGVDGVVKTGFMTKRSQNKKRFTPINYKQRWFVLTRQYLIYYDSDSERRKERGRIAVESVHVVETAQLGGGVADAAAGEPGNAGGGGGVPPGLPFQVGYREAGQEYTLYLLAARDQDRADWIQTIRAVCAENPGLSGRYHSGLWSGKRWSCCRLSTRSAEGCDPCSLWSSRPSAVVGGPPGVVGPASERQIPNPPAPTEANNNPVAVSQNRYISAP
;
A
#
# COMPACT_ATOMS: atom_id res chain seq x y z
N ASN A 1 58.22 22.25 32.51
CA ASN A 1 58.34 21.06 31.65
C ASN A 1 57.03 20.28 31.67
N PRO A 2 56.24 20.39 30.60
CA PRO A 2 54.89 19.84 30.50
C PRO A 2 54.89 18.45 29.84
N ALA A 3 53.85 17.67 30.08
CA ALA A 3 53.40 16.60 29.18
C ALA A 3 51.88 16.67 29.15
N GLY A 4 51.35 17.14 28.02
CA GLY A 4 49.92 17.26 27.76
C GLY A 4 49.32 15.94 27.27
N SER A 5 48.01 15.81 27.44
CA SER A 5 47.21 14.81 26.74
C SER A 5 46.02 15.49 26.07
N HIS A 6 46.25 15.70 24.77
CA HIS A 6 45.38 15.95 23.64
C HIS A 6 43.86 15.80 23.85
N VAL A 7 43.17 16.90 23.55
CA VAL A 7 41.77 16.92 23.11
C VAL A 7 41.75 16.44 21.65
N LEU A 8 40.91 15.46 21.34
CA LEU A 8 40.58 15.10 19.96
C LEU A 8 39.12 15.44 19.70
N GLU A 9 38.92 16.61 19.12
CA GLU A 9 37.81 16.88 18.21
C GLU A 9 37.97 15.96 16.99
N THR A 10 36.91 15.25 16.65
CA THR A 10 36.76 14.70 15.29
C THR A 10 35.37 15.04 14.79
N ASP A 11 35.35 16.00 13.86
CA ASP A 11 34.32 16.21 12.86
C ASP A 11 33.90 14.89 12.19
N ALA A 12 32.59 14.69 12.02
CA ALA A 12 32.04 13.73 11.08
C ALA A 12 30.91 14.42 10.28
N SER A 13 31.33 15.19 9.28
CA SER A 13 30.50 15.66 8.20
C SER A 13 30.14 14.50 7.27
N SER A 14 28.90 14.54 6.77
CA SER A 14 28.49 14.15 5.42
C SER A 14 28.73 12.72 4.93
N GLY A 15 27.60 12.05 4.67
CA GLY A 15 27.41 11.25 3.45
C GLY A 15 27.54 9.73 3.61
N CYS A 16 26.43 9.01 3.46
CA CYS A 16 26.15 8.30 2.21
C CYS A 16 24.75 7.69 2.27
N VAL A 17 23.83 8.25 1.48
CA VAL A 17 22.60 7.60 1.08
C VAL A 17 23.00 6.49 0.11
N THR A 18 22.95 5.23 0.53
CA THR A 18 22.93 4.12 -0.41
C THR A 18 21.63 3.35 -0.25
N ASN A 19 20.66 3.79 -1.05
CA ASN A 19 19.61 2.95 -1.60
C ASN A 19 20.26 1.68 -2.13
N ARG A 20 20.07 0.57 -1.44
CA ARG A 20 20.41 -0.74 -1.98
C ARG A 20 19.11 -1.35 -2.50
N CYS A 21 18.84 -1.06 -3.78
CA CYS A 21 17.92 -1.83 -4.61
C CYS A 21 18.30 -3.31 -4.48
N CYS A 22 17.45 -4.10 -3.83
CA CYS A 22 17.48 -5.55 -4.04
C CYS A 22 16.92 -5.82 -5.43
N GLU A 23 17.82 -6.01 -6.40
CA GLU A 23 17.49 -6.55 -7.71
C GLU A 23 16.91 -7.95 -7.56
N TRP A 24 15.61 -8.09 -7.81
CA TRP A 24 14.98 -9.38 -8.07
C TRP A 24 15.07 -9.64 -9.58
N VAL A 25 15.95 -10.55 -9.97
CA VAL A 25 16.04 -11.03 -11.35
C VAL A 25 14.78 -11.84 -11.67
N PHE A 26 13.95 -11.32 -12.57
CA PHE A 26 12.79 -11.99 -13.11
C PHE A 26 13.23 -13.06 -14.13
N PHE A 27 12.94 -14.33 -13.85
CA PHE A 27 12.94 -15.37 -14.88
C PHE A 27 11.53 -15.49 -15.46
N SER A 28 11.42 -15.28 -16.78
CA SER A 28 10.22 -15.53 -17.57
C SER A 28 10.48 -16.81 -18.38
N GLY A 29 9.64 -17.84 -18.21
CA GLY A 29 9.72 -19.09 -18.96
C GLY A 29 8.35 -19.47 -19.51
N MET A 30 8.26 -19.71 -20.83
CA MET A 30 7.06 -20.15 -21.54
C MET A 30 7.17 -21.62 -22.01
N THR A 31 5.99 -22.25 -22.16
CA THR A 31 5.58 -23.37 -23.05
C THR A 31 5.56 -24.83 -22.54
N GLY A 32 4.46 -25.54 -22.90
CA GLY A 32 4.36 -27.01 -23.13
C GLY A 32 3.65 -27.84 -22.04
N LYS A 33 2.34 -28.08 -22.10
CA LYS A 33 1.59 -29.25 -22.66
C LYS A 33 1.68 -30.61 -21.92
N ASP A 34 0.51 -31.05 -21.45
CA ASP A 34 -0.05 -32.39 -21.18
C ASP A 34 0.69 -33.38 -20.25
N GLY A 35 0.07 -33.70 -19.10
CA GLY A 35 0.28 -34.99 -18.43
C GLY A 35 0.30 -35.00 -16.90
N LYS A 36 -0.77 -35.54 -16.30
CA LYS A 36 -0.85 -36.27 -15.01
C LYS A 36 -0.43 -35.52 -13.74
N ALA A 37 -1.44 -35.03 -13.02
CA ALA A 37 -1.32 -34.36 -11.72
C ALA A 37 -0.80 -35.30 -10.62
N GLU A 38 0.45 -35.08 -10.21
CA GLU A 38 0.91 -35.19 -8.83
C GLU A 38 1.94 -34.08 -8.60
N ALA A 39 1.48 -32.90 -8.18
CA ALA A 39 2.35 -31.78 -7.83
C ALA A 39 2.42 -31.64 -6.29
N LYS A 40 3.25 -32.47 -5.66
CA LYS A 40 3.92 -32.09 -4.40
C LYS A 40 5.23 -31.38 -4.78
N GLY A 41 5.11 -30.12 -5.16
CA GLY A 41 6.22 -29.21 -5.36
C GLY A 41 5.86 -27.88 -4.75
N VAL A 42 6.64 -27.42 -3.78
CA VAL A 42 6.58 -26.07 -3.21
C VAL A 42 7.18 -25.10 -4.25
N ASP A 43 6.61 -25.08 -5.45
CA ASP A 43 7.00 -24.16 -6.51
C ASP A 43 6.04 -22.97 -6.45
N GLY A 44 6.57 -21.77 -6.20
CA GLY A 44 5.76 -20.55 -6.05
C GLY A 44 5.45 -20.08 -4.63
N VAL A 45 6.19 -20.55 -3.60
CA VAL A 45 6.21 -19.89 -2.29
C VAL A 45 7.05 -18.62 -2.35
N VAL A 46 6.46 -17.51 -1.92
CA VAL A 46 7.08 -16.18 -1.93
C VAL A 46 7.73 -15.88 -0.57
N LYS A 47 7.05 -16.20 0.54
CA LYS A 47 7.58 -15.97 1.89
C LYS A 47 6.97 -16.94 2.89
N THR A 48 7.74 -17.34 3.88
CA THR A 48 7.27 -18.12 5.02
C THR A 48 7.78 -17.52 6.33
N GLY A 49 7.14 -17.87 7.45
CA GLY A 49 7.60 -17.42 8.76
C GLY A 49 6.52 -17.47 9.83
N PHE A 50 6.97 -17.42 11.09
CA PHE A 50 6.06 -17.34 12.24
C PHE A 50 5.52 -15.92 12.43
N MET A 51 4.21 -15.83 12.66
CA MET A 51 3.55 -14.61 13.13
C MET A 51 2.47 -14.97 14.14
N THR A 52 2.15 -14.04 15.03
CA THR A 52 1.05 -14.21 15.99
C THR A 52 -0.24 -13.71 15.36
N LYS A 53 -1.19 -14.63 15.17
CA LYS A 53 -2.50 -14.36 14.59
C LYS A 53 -3.52 -14.08 15.67
N ARG A 54 -4.26 -12.98 15.54
CA ARG A 54 -5.49 -12.75 16.30
C ARG A 54 -6.65 -13.59 15.75
N SER A 55 -7.48 -14.15 16.62
CA SER A 55 -8.74 -14.79 16.23
C SER A 55 -9.63 -13.76 15.54
N GLN A 56 -10.22 -14.15 14.42
CA GLN A 56 -11.29 -13.38 13.82
C GLN A 56 -12.57 -13.79 14.55
N ASN A 57 -13.18 -12.87 15.27
CA ASN A 57 -14.41 -13.12 16.02
C ASN A 57 -15.60 -13.24 15.05
N LYS A 58 -15.61 -14.30 14.22
CA LYS A 58 -16.70 -14.62 13.31
C LYS A 58 -18.00 -14.93 14.09
N LYS A 59 -17.91 -15.28 15.38
CA LYS A 59 -19.05 -15.47 16.31
C LYS A 59 -19.00 -14.45 17.46
N ARG A 60 -20.17 -13.92 17.87
CA ARG A 60 -20.31 -12.81 18.83
C ARG A 60 -19.72 -13.08 20.23
N PHE A 61 -19.69 -14.33 20.69
CA PHE A 61 -19.30 -14.67 22.07
C PHE A 61 -17.94 -15.37 22.19
N THR A 62 -17.19 -15.52 21.09
CA THR A 62 -15.89 -16.21 21.15
C THR A 62 -14.83 -15.30 21.78
N PRO A 63 -14.14 -15.74 22.85
CA PRO A 63 -13.03 -15.02 23.43
C PRO A 63 -11.97 -14.71 22.37
N ILE A 64 -11.38 -13.51 22.44
CA ILE A 64 -10.26 -13.12 21.58
C ILE A 64 -9.05 -13.97 21.97
N ASN A 65 -8.45 -14.65 21.01
CA ASN A 65 -7.28 -15.50 21.23
C ASN A 65 -6.17 -15.14 20.24
N TYR A 66 -4.94 -15.06 20.72
CA TYR A 66 -3.76 -14.87 19.90
C TYR A 66 -2.99 -16.18 19.82
N LYS A 67 -2.68 -16.63 18.61
CA LYS A 67 -1.96 -17.88 18.40
C LYS A 67 -0.84 -17.70 17.40
N GLN A 68 0.36 -18.14 17.77
CA GLN A 68 1.48 -18.24 16.84
C GLN A 68 1.14 -19.26 15.75
N ARG A 69 1.39 -18.90 14.49
CA ARG A 69 1.12 -19.74 13.31
C ARG A 69 2.27 -19.62 12.33
N TRP A 70 2.56 -20.71 11.64
CA TRP A 70 3.48 -20.71 10.52
C TRP A 70 2.72 -20.26 9.27
N PHE A 71 3.09 -19.11 8.72
CA PHE A 71 2.48 -18.58 7.51
C PHE A 71 3.29 -18.98 6.28
N VAL A 72 2.57 -19.24 5.20
CA VAL A 72 3.12 -19.49 3.86
C VAL A 72 2.34 -18.61 2.89
N LEU A 73 3.04 -17.65 2.29
CA LEU A 73 2.55 -16.82 1.22
C LEU A 73 2.98 -17.42 -0.12
N THR A 74 2.01 -17.69 -0.98
CA THR A 74 2.22 -17.99 -2.40
C THR A 74 1.62 -16.85 -3.23
N ARG A 75 1.71 -16.94 -4.56
CA ARG A 75 1.01 -16.00 -5.46
C ARG A 75 -0.51 -16.13 -5.41
N GLN A 76 -1.04 -17.23 -4.90
CA GLN A 76 -2.47 -17.53 -4.93
C GLN A 76 -3.11 -17.47 -3.53
N TYR A 77 -2.34 -17.79 -2.49
CA TYR A 77 -2.89 -17.92 -1.15
C TYR A 77 -1.92 -17.43 -0.07
N LEU A 78 -2.49 -16.82 0.97
CA LEU A 78 -1.86 -16.69 2.28
C LEU A 78 -2.42 -17.80 3.18
N ILE A 79 -1.62 -18.83 3.42
CA ILE A 79 -2.00 -20.03 4.18
C ILE A 79 -1.33 -19.99 5.55
N TYR A 80 -2.00 -20.49 6.58
CA TYR A 80 -1.38 -20.64 7.89
C TYR A 80 -1.63 -22.01 8.53
N TYR A 81 -0.58 -22.50 9.18
CA TYR A 81 -0.50 -23.81 9.80
C TYR A 81 -0.29 -23.67 11.31
N ASP A 82 -0.57 -24.74 12.05
CA ASP A 82 -0.28 -24.80 13.49
C ASP A 82 1.22 -24.80 13.82
N SER A 83 2.04 -25.48 13.02
CA SER A 83 3.50 -25.52 13.13
C SER A 83 4.17 -25.45 11.75
N ASP A 84 5.49 -25.32 11.74
CA ASP A 84 6.35 -25.36 10.54
C ASP A 84 6.77 -26.78 10.12
N SER A 85 6.57 -27.78 11.01
CA SER A 85 6.92 -29.19 10.78
C SER A 85 6.25 -29.84 9.57
N GLU A 86 6.85 -30.93 9.07
CA GLU A 86 6.29 -31.74 7.97
C GLU A 86 4.87 -32.27 8.24
N ARG A 87 4.52 -32.51 9.51
CA ARG A 87 3.19 -33.00 9.93
C ARG A 87 2.20 -31.87 10.23
N ARG A 88 2.48 -30.64 9.79
CA ARG A 88 1.65 -29.46 10.02
C ARG A 88 0.22 -29.63 9.52
N LYS A 89 -0.74 -29.10 10.27
CA LYS A 89 -2.16 -29.05 9.90
C LYS A 89 -2.53 -27.64 9.47
N GLU A 90 -3.06 -27.53 8.25
CA GLU A 90 -3.61 -26.27 7.76
C GLU A 90 -4.77 -25.80 8.64
N ARG A 91 -4.72 -24.54 9.07
CA ARG A 91 -5.73 -23.93 9.95
C ARG A 91 -6.58 -22.87 9.24
N GLY A 92 -6.17 -22.47 8.05
CA GLY A 92 -6.94 -21.63 7.16
C GLY A 92 -6.07 -21.08 6.04
N ARG A 93 -6.75 -20.53 5.05
CA ARG A 93 -6.18 -19.90 3.87
C ARG A 93 -7.01 -18.70 3.47
N ILE A 94 -6.36 -17.71 2.87
CA ILE A 94 -6.96 -16.52 2.29
C ILE A 94 -6.51 -16.47 0.84
N ALA A 95 -7.43 -16.31 -0.10
CA ALA A 95 -7.10 -16.12 -1.51
C ALA A 95 -6.44 -14.74 -1.68
N VAL A 96 -5.24 -14.71 -2.27
CA VAL A 96 -4.48 -13.47 -2.52
C VAL A 96 -5.34 -12.48 -3.30
N GLU A 97 -6.03 -12.93 -4.35
CA GLU A 97 -6.89 -12.11 -5.21
C GLU A 97 -8.00 -11.36 -4.44
N SER A 98 -8.38 -11.85 -3.27
CA SER A 98 -9.43 -11.24 -2.44
C SER A 98 -8.92 -10.17 -1.48
N VAL A 99 -7.60 -10.02 -1.36
CA VAL A 99 -6.95 -9.04 -0.49
C VAL A 99 -7.07 -7.66 -1.11
N HIS A 100 -7.53 -6.69 -0.30
CA HIS A 100 -7.74 -5.31 -0.71
C HIS A 100 -7.09 -4.26 0.21
N VAL A 101 -6.56 -4.67 1.37
CA VAL A 101 -5.82 -3.81 2.32
C VAL A 101 -4.67 -4.61 2.94
N VAL A 102 -3.47 -4.02 2.99
CA VAL A 102 -2.34 -4.55 3.77
C VAL A 102 -1.58 -3.38 4.36
N GLU A 103 -1.75 -3.12 5.65
CA GLU A 103 -1.21 -1.93 6.31
C GLU A 103 -0.83 -2.21 7.76
N THR A 104 -0.11 -1.28 8.38
CA THR A 104 0.10 -1.32 9.84
C THR A 104 -1.24 -1.22 10.58
N ALA A 105 -1.26 -1.65 11.85
CA ALA A 105 -2.47 -1.63 12.67
C ALA A 105 -2.18 -1.15 14.09
N GLN A 106 -3.23 -0.74 14.80
CA GLN A 106 -3.21 -0.27 16.18
C GLN A 106 -4.20 -1.10 16.99
N LEU A 107 -3.69 -2.03 17.82
CA LEU A 107 -4.51 -2.97 18.59
C LEU A 107 -4.79 -2.52 20.04
N GLY A 108 -4.42 -1.30 20.41
CA GLY A 108 -4.70 -0.74 21.75
C GLY A 108 -3.69 -1.09 22.84
N GLY A 109 -2.59 -1.77 22.49
CA GLY A 109 -1.36 -1.73 23.28
C GLY A 109 -0.40 -0.82 22.54
N GLY A 110 -0.14 0.36 23.09
CA GLY A 110 0.92 1.23 22.58
C GLY A 110 2.21 0.41 22.49
N VAL A 111 3.05 0.76 21.52
CA VAL A 111 4.46 0.37 21.52
C VAL A 111 5.00 0.60 22.93
N ALA A 112 5.07 -0.46 23.74
CA ALA A 112 6.04 -0.52 24.78
C ALA A 112 7.35 -0.60 24.00
N ASP A 113 8.05 0.52 23.93
CA ASP A 113 9.48 0.48 23.72
C ASP A 113 10.01 -0.70 24.53
N ALA A 114 10.75 -1.59 23.88
CA ALA A 114 11.32 -2.79 24.50
C ALA A 114 12.41 -2.43 25.55
N ALA A 115 12.35 -1.23 26.12
CA ALA A 115 13.25 -0.68 27.12
C ALA A 115 12.43 0.08 28.18
N ALA A 116 12.48 -0.44 29.41
CA ALA A 116 12.07 0.18 30.67
C ALA A 116 10.57 0.36 30.95
N GLY A 117 10.04 -0.51 31.83
CA GLY A 117 8.77 -0.25 32.53
C GLY A 117 8.19 -1.49 33.20
N GLU A 118 8.45 -1.62 34.51
CA GLU A 118 7.96 -2.59 35.50
C GLU A 118 6.57 -3.23 35.29
N PRO A 119 6.32 -4.45 35.83
CA PRO A 119 5.03 -5.14 35.74
C PRO A 119 4.01 -4.55 36.73
N GLY A 120 3.46 -3.39 36.39
CA GLY A 120 2.39 -2.73 37.13
C GLY A 120 1.00 -3.21 36.71
N ASN A 121 0.48 -4.21 37.44
CA ASN A 121 -0.94 -4.58 37.64
C ASN A 121 -1.99 -3.92 36.71
N ALA A 122 -2.19 -4.45 35.50
CA ALA A 122 -3.37 -4.20 34.68
C ALA A 122 -4.41 -5.30 34.90
N GLY A 123 -5.47 -4.98 35.64
CA GLY A 123 -6.58 -5.89 35.92
C GLY A 123 -7.24 -6.44 34.65
N GLY A 124 -7.40 -7.76 34.62
CA GLY A 124 -8.43 -8.52 33.90
C GLY A 124 -8.87 -8.04 32.51
N GLY A 125 -8.12 -8.38 31.47
CA GLY A 125 -8.62 -8.23 30.09
C GLY A 125 -7.60 -8.60 29.02
N GLY A 126 -7.53 -9.88 28.65
CA GLY A 126 -6.86 -10.44 27.46
C GLY A 126 -5.94 -9.50 26.66
N GLY A 127 -4.77 -9.18 27.24
CA GLY A 127 -3.81 -8.24 26.66
C GLY A 127 -3.31 -8.67 25.29
N VAL A 128 -2.99 -7.68 24.45
CA VAL A 128 -2.32 -7.92 23.17
C VAL A 128 -0.91 -8.43 23.48
N PRO A 129 -0.48 -9.60 22.94
CA PRO A 129 0.86 -10.10 23.17
C PRO A 129 1.92 -9.16 22.56
N PRO A 130 3.17 -9.21 23.02
CA PRO A 130 4.25 -8.42 22.44
C PRO A 130 4.41 -8.74 20.95
N GLY A 131 4.68 -7.69 20.17
CA GLY A 131 4.86 -7.78 18.73
C GLY A 131 4.32 -6.54 18.03
N LEU A 132 4.65 -6.41 16.75
CA LEU A 132 4.32 -5.25 15.95
C LEU A 132 3.14 -5.56 15.04
N PRO A 133 1.96 -4.96 15.30
CA PRO A 133 0.74 -5.29 14.59
C PRO A 133 0.71 -4.73 13.17
N PHE A 134 0.12 -5.53 12.28
CA PHE A 134 -0.32 -5.14 10.95
C PHE A 134 -1.61 -5.90 10.60
N GLN A 135 -2.28 -5.50 9.53
CA GLN A 135 -3.55 -6.06 9.11
C GLN A 135 -3.57 -6.43 7.63
N VAL A 136 -4.38 -7.45 7.33
CA VAL A 136 -4.72 -7.89 5.97
C VAL A 136 -6.25 -7.89 5.85
N GLY A 137 -6.79 -6.97 5.07
CA GLY A 137 -8.21 -6.88 4.71
C GLY A 137 -8.50 -7.69 3.46
N TYR A 138 -9.52 -8.56 3.52
CA TYR A 138 -9.90 -9.42 2.41
C TYR A 138 -11.40 -9.70 2.36
N ARG A 139 -11.89 -10.08 1.18
CA ARG A 139 -13.30 -10.42 0.93
C ARG A 139 -13.50 -11.93 0.85
N GLU A 140 -14.50 -12.45 1.54
CA GLU A 140 -14.85 -13.87 1.49
C GLU A 140 -16.37 -14.00 1.56
N ALA A 141 -16.98 -14.67 0.56
CA ALA A 141 -18.44 -14.84 0.45
C ALA A 141 -19.23 -13.52 0.55
N GLY A 142 -18.75 -12.44 -0.09
CA GLY A 142 -19.39 -11.12 -0.09
C GLY A 142 -19.23 -10.32 1.20
N GLN A 143 -18.52 -10.86 2.21
CA GLN A 143 -18.27 -10.19 3.49
C GLN A 143 -16.80 -9.74 3.59
N GLU A 144 -16.59 -8.55 4.12
CA GLU A 144 -15.25 -8.03 4.43
C GLU A 144 -14.75 -8.55 5.79
N TYR A 145 -13.51 -9.02 5.79
CA TYR A 145 -12.80 -9.52 6.97
C TYR A 145 -11.46 -8.81 7.12
N THR A 146 -11.05 -8.62 8.36
CA THR A 146 -9.72 -8.12 8.71
C THR A 146 -9.00 -9.19 9.50
N LEU A 147 -7.82 -9.60 9.02
CA LEU A 147 -6.89 -10.45 9.74
C LEU A 147 -5.83 -9.55 10.39
N TYR A 148 -5.74 -9.59 11.73
CA TYR A 148 -4.67 -8.93 12.46
C TYR A 148 -3.54 -9.90 12.78
N LEU A 149 -2.33 -9.50 12.46
CA LEU A 149 -1.09 -10.25 12.62
C LEU A 149 -0.09 -9.41 13.42
N LEU A 150 0.74 -10.07 14.23
CA LEU A 150 1.84 -9.44 14.93
C LEU A 150 3.15 -10.12 14.50
N ALA A 151 4.08 -9.31 14.03
CA ALA A 151 5.45 -9.74 13.74
C ALA A 151 6.34 -9.54 14.98
N ALA A 152 7.40 -10.34 15.10
CA ALA A 152 8.32 -10.25 16.24
C ALA A 152 9.22 -9.01 16.18
N ARG A 153 9.63 -8.60 14.98
CA ARG A 153 10.55 -7.48 14.74
C ARG A 153 9.97 -6.51 13.71
N ASP A 154 10.45 -5.27 13.74
CA ASP A 154 9.97 -4.24 12.82
C ASP A 154 10.33 -4.56 11.36
N GLN A 155 11.55 -5.05 11.15
CA GLN A 155 11.99 -5.55 9.85
C GLN A 155 11.06 -6.65 9.33
N ASP A 156 10.71 -7.63 10.17
CA ASP A 156 9.81 -8.71 9.77
C ASP A 156 8.43 -8.17 9.38
N ARG A 157 7.90 -7.21 10.15
CA ARG A 157 6.63 -6.54 9.84
C ARG A 157 6.70 -5.84 8.48
N ALA A 158 7.73 -5.03 8.27
CA ALA A 158 7.93 -4.28 7.03
C ALA A 158 8.04 -5.23 5.83
N ASP A 159 8.86 -6.27 5.95
CA ASP A 159 9.05 -7.28 4.90
C ASP A 159 7.74 -8.01 4.57
N TRP A 160 6.97 -8.42 5.58
CA TRP A 160 5.67 -9.08 5.37
C TRP A 160 4.68 -8.17 4.66
N ILE A 161 4.54 -6.92 5.11
CA ILE A 161 3.67 -5.93 4.46
C ILE A 161 4.07 -5.74 3.00
N GLN A 162 5.35 -5.45 2.74
CA GLN A 162 5.86 -5.21 1.38
C GLN A 162 5.65 -6.42 0.48
N THR A 163 5.97 -7.62 0.96
CA THR A 163 5.86 -8.85 0.17
C THR A 163 4.41 -9.18 -0.17
N ILE A 164 3.49 -9.11 0.79
CA ILE A 164 2.07 -9.37 0.54
C ILE A 164 1.52 -8.33 -0.46
N ARG A 165 1.89 -7.05 -0.30
CA ARG A 165 1.46 -5.99 -1.23
C ARG A 165 1.98 -6.18 -2.64
N ALA A 166 3.24 -6.58 -2.81
CA ALA A 166 3.80 -6.88 -4.11
C ALA A 166 3.04 -8.02 -4.82
N VAL A 167 2.62 -9.04 -4.07
CA VAL A 167 1.85 -10.17 -4.62
C VAL A 167 0.40 -9.79 -4.93
N CYS A 168 -0.16 -8.81 -4.23
CA CYS A 168 -1.56 -8.36 -4.37
C CYS A 168 -1.72 -7.09 -5.24
N ALA A 169 -0.63 -6.55 -5.81
CA ALA A 169 -0.62 -5.21 -6.43
C ALA A 169 -1.55 -5.07 -7.65
N GLU A 170 -1.90 -6.18 -8.29
CA GLU A 170 -2.77 -6.23 -9.48
C GLU A 170 -4.20 -6.68 -9.16
N ASN A 171 -4.53 -6.86 -7.87
CA ASN A 171 -5.87 -7.28 -7.49
C ASN A 171 -6.90 -6.21 -7.86
N PRO A 172 -8.10 -6.60 -8.31
CA PRO A 172 -9.18 -5.64 -8.51
C PRO A 172 -9.71 -5.13 -7.15
N GLY A 173 -10.09 -3.85 -7.11
CA GLY A 173 -10.77 -3.28 -5.94
C GLY A 173 -9.89 -3.09 -4.70
N LEU A 174 -8.59 -2.86 -4.89
CA LEU A 174 -7.69 -2.40 -3.83
C LEU A 174 -8.24 -1.13 -3.18
N SER A 175 -8.26 -1.10 -1.85
CA SER A 175 -8.79 0.04 -1.12
C SER A 175 -7.78 1.18 -1.08
N GLY A 176 -8.26 2.42 -1.29
CA GLY A 176 -7.50 3.64 -1.08
C GLY A 176 -7.51 4.13 0.38
N ARG A 177 -8.38 3.56 1.22
CA ARG A 177 -8.53 3.92 2.64
C ARG A 177 -8.66 2.70 3.54
N TYR A 178 -8.25 2.83 4.80
CA TYR A 178 -8.36 1.77 5.79
C TYR A 178 -8.55 2.32 7.22
N HIS A 179 -8.89 1.43 8.16
CA HIS A 179 -8.90 1.75 9.58
C HIS A 179 -7.67 1.15 10.23
N SER A 180 -6.75 1.99 10.70
CA SER A 180 -5.58 1.52 11.46
C SER A 180 -5.98 0.89 12.80
N GLY A 181 -7.04 1.40 13.43
CA GLY A 181 -7.53 0.94 14.73
C GLY A 181 -8.37 -0.34 14.67
N LEU A 182 -8.35 -1.10 15.77
CA LEU A 182 -9.24 -2.24 15.99
C LEU A 182 -10.73 -1.83 16.05
N TRP A 183 -11.60 -2.60 15.40
CA TRP A 183 -13.05 -2.61 15.63
C TRP A 183 -13.40 -3.36 16.94
N SER A 184 -13.88 -2.63 17.95
CA SER A 184 -14.27 -3.20 19.24
C SER A 184 -15.40 -2.37 19.88
N GLY A 185 -16.26 -3.01 20.68
CA GLY A 185 -17.34 -2.29 21.38
C GLY A 185 -18.26 -1.47 20.45
N LYS A 186 -18.55 -2.00 19.24
CA LYS A 186 -19.36 -1.36 18.19
C LYS A 186 -18.79 -0.06 17.61
N ARG A 187 -17.48 0.19 17.73
CA ARG A 187 -16.82 1.34 17.12
C ARG A 187 -15.40 1.02 16.66
N TRP A 188 -14.91 1.79 15.71
CA TRP A 188 -13.49 1.82 15.35
C TRP A 188 -12.69 2.60 16.42
N SER A 189 -11.55 2.07 16.82
CA SER A 189 -10.70 2.76 17.81
C SER A 189 -9.95 3.97 17.25
N CYS A 190 -9.65 3.98 15.94
CA CYS A 190 -8.97 5.09 15.25
C CYS A 190 -9.88 6.32 15.07
N CYS A 191 -11.12 6.15 14.60
CA CYS A 191 -11.99 7.26 14.20
C CYS A 191 -13.34 7.32 14.95
N ARG A 192 -13.60 6.39 15.87
CA ARG A 192 -14.86 6.28 16.64
C ARG A 192 -16.13 6.01 15.83
N LEU A 193 -16.05 5.84 14.51
CA LEU A 193 -17.19 5.46 13.68
C LEU A 193 -17.83 4.17 14.19
N SER A 194 -19.16 4.15 14.27
CA SER A 194 -19.97 3.06 14.84
C SER A 194 -20.53 2.08 13.81
N THR A 195 -20.09 2.19 12.56
CA THR A 195 -20.47 1.29 11.46
C THR A 195 -19.25 0.48 11.04
N ARG A 196 -19.33 -0.85 11.14
CA ARG A 196 -18.19 -1.73 10.84
C ARG A 196 -17.78 -1.66 9.36
N SER A 197 -18.73 -1.47 8.47
CA SER A 197 -18.50 -1.31 7.03
C SER A 197 -18.25 0.13 6.61
N ALA A 198 -18.01 1.05 7.55
CA ALA A 198 -17.63 2.42 7.19
C ALA A 198 -16.29 2.43 6.47
N GLU A 199 -16.16 3.30 5.47
CA GLU A 199 -14.90 3.56 4.77
C GLU A 199 -13.79 3.93 5.77
N GLY A 200 -12.56 3.52 5.44
CA GLY A 200 -11.37 3.79 6.25
C GLY A 200 -11.13 5.28 6.52
N CYS A 201 -10.68 5.63 7.72
CA CYS A 201 -10.33 7.02 8.05
C CYS A 201 -8.94 7.43 7.55
N ASP A 202 -8.03 6.47 7.36
CA ASP A 202 -6.64 6.72 6.96
C ASP A 202 -6.42 6.35 5.48
N PRO A 203 -5.58 7.09 4.74
CA PRO A 203 -5.21 6.70 3.38
C PRO A 203 -4.34 5.43 3.40
N CYS A 204 -4.62 4.47 2.51
CA CYS A 204 -3.70 3.37 2.27
C CYS A 204 -2.42 3.91 1.65
N SER A 205 -1.30 3.25 1.97
CA SER A 205 -0.06 3.47 1.25
C SER A 205 -0.26 3.10 -0.22
N LEU A 206 0.49 3.73 -1.13
CA LEU A 206 0.39 3.43 -2.56
C LEU A 206 0.81 1.99 -2.83
N TRP A 207 -0.08 1.22 -3.46
CA TRP A 207 0.26 -0.08 -4.02
C TRP A 207 1.26 0.19 -5.13
N SER A 208 2.54 -0.11 -4.90
CA SER A 208 3.54 0.04 -5.95
C SER A 208 3.17 -0.88 -7.10
N SER A 209 2.49 -0.33 -8.10
CA SER A 209 2.56 -0.85 -9.44
C SER A 209 4.02 -0.77 -9.88
N ARG A 210 4.47 -1.78 -10.62
CA ARG A 210 5.78 -1.75 -11.30
C ARG A 210 5.98 -0.34 -11.86
N PRO A 211 7.15 0.28 -11.73
CA PRO A 211 7.39 1.53 -12.45
C PRO A 211 7.08 1.22 -13.92
N SER A 212 6.02 1.82 -14.47
CA SER A 212 5.82 1.86 -15.91
C SER A 212 7.15 2.32 -16.45
N ALA A 213 7.78 1.50 -17.29
CA ALA A 213 9.01 1.87 -17.96
C ALA A 213 8.73 3.21 -18.66
N VAL A 214 9.17 4.31 -18.05
CA VAL A 214 9.32 5.57 -18.73
C VAL A 214 10.33 5.22 -19.81
N VAL A 215 9.87 5.14 -21.04
CA VAL A 215 10.72 5.10 -22.23
C VAL A 215 11.51 6.39 -22.19
N GLY A 216 12.63 6.36 -21.47
CA GLY A 216 13.66 7.38 -21.48
C GLY A 216 14.37 7.25 -22.82
N GLY A 217 13.78 7.81 -23.86
CA GLY A 217 14.54 8.20 -25.03
C GLY A 217 15.61 9.21 -24.61
N PRO A 218 16.84 9.15 -25.15
CA PRO A 218 17.89 10.10 -24.81
C PRO A 218 17.46 11.52 -25.23
N PRO A 219 17.92 12.58 -24.55
CA PRO A 219 17.69 13.94 -25.00
C PRO A 219 18.46 14.15 -26.30
N GLY A 220 17.73 14.16 -27.41
CA GLY A 220 18.24 14.61 -28.69
C GLY A 220 18.66 16.08 -28.58
N VAL A 221 19.88 16.34 -29.02
CA VAL A 221 20.53 17.64 -29.14
C VAL A 221 19.56 18.71 -29.67
N VAL A 222 19.36 19.77 -28.89
CA VAL A 222 18.67 20.99 -29.33
C VAL A 222 19.56 21.72 -30.34
N GLY A 223 19.18 21.68 -31.62
CA GLY A 223 19.68 22.60 -32.65
C GLY A 223 18.94 23.94 -32.58
N PRO A 224 19.55 25.06 -33.02
CA PRO A 224 18.98 26.38 -32.84
C PRO A 224 17.80 26.63 -33.79
N ALA A 225 16.90 27.47 -33.30
CA ALA A 225 15.67 27.91 -33.92
C ALA A 225 15.87 28.44 -35.34
N SER A 226 14.99 28.02 -36.25
CA SER A 226 14.73 28.72 -37.50
C SER A 226 13.26 29.15 -37.53
N GLU A 227 13.11 30.46 -37.59
CA GLU A 227 11.90 31.27 -37.63
C GLU A 227 10.86 30.71 -38.62
N ARG A 228 9.64 30.40 -38.16
CA ARG A 228 8.48 30.27 -39.04
C ARG A 228 7.67 31.55 -38.99
N GLN A 229 7.67 32.27 -40.13
CA GLN A 229 6.88 33.46 -40.40
C GLN A 229 5.38 33.26 -40.11
N ILE A 230 4.84 34.19 -39.35
CA ILE A 230 3.41 34.46 -39.21
C ILE A 230 3.02 35.40 -40.37
N PRO A 231 1.99 35.11 -41.20
CA PRO A 231 1.50 36.07 -42.17
C PRO A 231 0.77 37.23 -41.46
N ASN A 232 1.17 38.46 -41.78
CA ASN A 232 0.54 39.69 -41.32
C ASN A 232 -0.91 39.85 -41.84
N PRO A 233 -1.78 40.57 -41.11
CA PRO A 233 -3.15 40.87 -41.53
C PRO A 233 -3.19 41.90 -42.68
N PRO A 234 -4.24 41.91 -43.53
CA PRO A 234 -4.37 42.88 -44.61
C PRO A 234 -4.73 44.28 -44.09
N ALA A 235 -4.10 45.29 -44.69
CA ALA A 235 -4.28 46.72 -44.46
C ALA A 235 -5.60 47.26 -45.08
N PRO A 236 -6.09 48.43 -44.66
CA PRO A 236 -7.38 48.97 -45.07
C PRO A 236 -7.28 49.73 -46.40
N THR A 237 -8.30 49.62 -47.25
CA THR A 237 -8.46 50.49 -48.42
C THR A 237 -9.42 51.63 -48.10
N GLU A 238 -8.88 52.86 -48.12
CA GLU A 238 -9.66 54.10 -48.09
C GLU A 238 -10.27 54.44 -49.46
N ALA A 239 -11.53 54.88 -49.39
CA ALA A 239 -12.21 55.92 -50.17
C ALA A 239 -11.91 56.12 -51.68
N ASN A 240 -12.97 56.10 -52.51
CA ASN A 240 -13.39 57.34 -53.20
C ASN A 240 -14.81 57.28 -53.82
N ASN A 241 -15.69 58.15 -53.29
CA ASN A 241 -16.70 59.03 -53.92
C ASN A 241 -17.66 58.58 -55.06
N ASN A 242 -18.96 58.47 -54.69
CA ASN A 242 -20.17 59.23 -55.14
C ASN A 242 -20.53 59.32 -56.66
N PRO A 243 -21.77 59.73 -57.08
CA PRO A 243 -22.99 60.09 -56.32
C PRO A 243 -24.35 59.57 -56.87
N VAL A 244 -25.43 59.93 -56.15
CA VAL A 244 -26.77 60.41 -56.63
C VAL A 244 -28.03 59.63 -56.17
N ALA A 245 -28.91 60.39 -55.50
CA ALA A 245 -30.39 60.38 -55.41
C ALA A 245 -31.16 59.32 -54.56
N VAL A 246 -31.83 59.75 -53.46
CA VAL A 246 -33.29 60.06 -53.31
C VAL A 246 -34.14 58.76 -53.22
N SER A 247 -34.79 58.39 -52.10
CA SER A 247 -36.02 59.02 -51.55
C SER A 247 -36.53 58.32 -50.27
N GLN A 248 -37.01 59.14 -49.34
CA GLN A 248 -38.07 59.04 -48.32
C GLN A 248 -38.87 57.73 -48.09
N ASN A 249 -39.09 57.33 -46.82
CA ASN A 249 -40.36 57.44 -46.04
C ASN A 249 -40.30 56.63 -44.72
N ARG A 250 -40.44 57.27 -43.55
CA ARG A 250 -41.63 57.38 -42.66
C ARG A 250 -41.99 56.14 -41.82
N TYR A 251 -41.86 56.33 -40.49
CA TYR A 251 -42.72 55.96 -39.34
C TYR A 251 -43.52 54.65 -39.34
N ILE A 252 -43.55 53.95 -38.19
CA ILE A 252 -44.65 53.97 -37.19
C ILE A 252 -44.29 53.00 -36.02
N SER A 253 -44.71 53.38 -34.81
CA SER A 253 -44.58 52.64 -33.55
C SER A 253 -45.83 51.81 -33.20
N ALA A 254 -45.62 50.87 -32.27
CA ALA A 254 -46.58 50.35 -31.27
C ALA A 254 -47.60 49.30 -31.75
N PRO A 255 -48.34 48.63 -30.84
CA PRO A 255 -48.51 48.83 -29.40
C PRO A 255 -47.58 48.01 -28.49
#